data_AF-A0A0G0RI05-F1
#
_entry.id   AF-A0A0G0RI05-F1
#
_cell.length_a   1.000
_cell.length_b   1.000
_cell.length_c   1.000
_cell.angle_alpha   90.00
_cell.angle_beta   90.00
_cell.angle_gamma   90.00
#
_symmetry.space_group_name_H-M   'P 1'
#
loop_
_entity.id
_entity.type
_entity.pdbx_description
1 polymer ?
#
loop_
_entity_poly.entity_id
_entity_poly.type
_entity_poly.pdbx_seq_one_letter_code
_entity_poly.pdbx_strand_id
1 'polypeptide(L)'
;MLIFVAARTSQTNMAHRKAGGSTQLGRDSISKRLGVKIFGDQKVQAGNIIIRQRGSKWRLGKNVRRGEDDTLYSVIDGMVKFTKKKITTFTGKLEEKRFVSVVEAVTIERKVRAPRAKTKAGKISNAKKK
;
A
#
# COMPACT_ATOMS: atom_id res chain seq x y z
N MET A 1 -1.16 -61.34 -72.74
CA MET A 1 -2.25 -61.83 -71.87
C MET A 1 -1.79 -61.67 -70.43
N LEU A 2 -2.52 -60.87 -69.65
CA LEU A 2 -2.46 -60.65 -68.19
C LEU A 2 -1.15 -60.96 -67.41
N ILE A 3 -0.65 -59.95 -66.70
CA ILE A 3 -0.68 -59.84 -65.22
C ILE A 3 -0.47 -58.33 -64.93
N PHE A 4 -1.52 -57.57 -64.62
CA PHE A 4 -1.97 -57.22 -63.24
C PHE A 4 -0.83 -56.64 -62.38
N VAL A 5 -0.91 -55.50 -61.70
CA VAL A 5 -1.91 -54.45 -61.53
C VAL A 5 -1.15 -53.24 -60.95
N ALA A 6 -1.66 -52.04 -61.22
CA ALA A 6 -1.12 -50.74 -60.86
C ALA A 6 -0.51 -50.67 -59.44
N ALA A 7 0.66 -50.05 -59.37
CA ALA A 7 1.32 -49.68 -58.13
C ALA A 7 0.36 -48.86 -57.25
N ARG A 8 -0.04 -49.51 -56.15
CA ARG A 8 -0.28 -48.98 -54.81
C ARG A 8 -0.88 -47.56 -54.78
N THR A 9 -2.19 -47.52 -54.60
CA THR A 9 -2.95 -46.35 -54.19
C THR A 9 -2.25 -45.59 -53.05
N SER A 10 -1.80 -44.38 -53.35
CA SER A 10 -1.40 -43.38 -52.35
C SER A 10 -2.66 -42.80 -51.70
N GLN A 11 -3.23 -43.50 -50.72
CA GLN A 11 -4.05 -42.93 -49.66
C GLN A 11 -3.38 -43.32 -48.33
N THR A 12 -3.25 -42.51 -47.30
CA THR A 12 -3.53 -41.10 -47.00
C THR A 12 -2.75 -40.87 -45.71
N ASN A 13 -1.96 -39.81 -45.60
CA ASN A 13 -1.74 -39.19 -44.30
C ASN A 13 -1.35 -37.73 -44.50
N MET A 14 -2.33 -36.91 -44.88
CA MET A 14 -2.40 -35.59 -44.27
C MET A 14 -2.35 -35.85 -42.77
N ALA A 15 -1.32 -35.38 -42.06
CA ALA A 15 -1.20 -35.53 -40.62
C ALA A 15 -2.47 -34.94 -39.96
N HIS A 16 -3.47 -35.78 -39.74
CA HIS A 16 -4.74 -35.41 -39.15
C HIS A 16 -4.65 -35.61 -37.64
N ARG A 17 -3.87 -34.74 -36.98
CA ARG A 17 -4.16 -34.13 -35.66
C ARG A 17 -2.93 -33.42 -35.11
N LYS A 18 -3.12 -32.10 -34.96
CA LYS A 18 -2.63 -31.20 -33.92
C LYS A 18 -1.54 -31.76 -32.98
N ALA A 19 -0.32 -31.28 -33.18
CA ALA A 19 0.56 -30.98 -32.06
C ALA A 19 1.08 -29.55 -32.21
N GLY A 20 0.16 -28.59 -32.15
CA GLY A 20 0.54 -27.24 -31.75
C GLY A 20 1.02 -27.35 -30.30
N GLY A 21 2.32 -27.52 -30.11
CA GLY A 21 2.90 -27.54 -28.78
C GLY A 21 2.52 -26.24 -28.08
N SER A 22 1.84 -26.34 -26.93
CA SER A 22 1.79 -25.21 -26.02
C SER A 22 3.21 -24.99 -25.54
N THR A 23 3.84 -23.89 -25.93
CA THR A 23 5.08 -23.46 -25.28
C THR A 23 4.70 -23.16 -23.84
N GLN A 24 5.22 -23.94 -22.89
CA GLN A 24 4.99 -23.74 -21.45
C GLN A 24 5.66 -22.44 -21.01
N LEU A 25 4.98 -21.31 -21.22
CA LEU A 25 5.37 -20.02 -20.69
C LEU A 25 4.46 -19.72 -19.50
N GLY A 26 4.82 -20.29 -18.36
CA GLY A 26 4.13 -20.14 -17.07
C GLY A 26 5.09 -19.68 -15.98
N ARG A 27 5.87 -18.61 -16.23
CA ARG A 27 6.70 -18.00 -15.20
C ARG A 27 5.90 -16.90 -14.53
N ASP A 28 5.42 -17.17 -13.32
CA ASP A 28 4.91 -16.13 -12.44
C ASP A 28 5.82 -15.98 -11.22
N SER A 29 5.83 -14.78 -10.65
CA SER A 29 6.62 -14.42 -9.48
C SER A 29 5.72 -14.19 -8.29
N ILE A 30 6.17 -14.60 -7.10
CA ILE A 30 5.41 -14.37 -5.85
C ILE A 30 5.16 -12.87 -5.67
N SER A 31 3.93 -12.53 -5.27
CA SER A 31 3.53 -11.16 -5.00
C SER A 31 4.46 -10.49 -3.97
N LYS A 32 4.95 -9.29 -4.31
CA LYS A 32 5.91 -8.54 -3.49
C LYS A 32 5.27 -7.67 -2.40
N ARG A 33 3.94 -7.79 -2.21
CA ARG A 33 3.13 -7.08 -1.20
C ARG A 33 3.39 -5.56 -1.13
N LEU A 34 3.63 -4.96 -2.31
CA LEU A 34 3.80 -3.52 -2.49
C LEU A 34 2.49 -2.79 -2.21
N GLY A 35 2.57 -1.49 -1.95
CA GLY A 35 1.42 -0.61 -1.75
C GLY A 35 1.56 0.29 -0.53
N VAL A 36 0.48 1.01 -0.26
CA VAL A 36 0.31 1.87 0.91
C VAL A 36 0.11 0.99 2.14
N LYS A 37 0.81 1.32 3.23
CA LYS A 37 0.70 0.66 4.53
C LYS A 37 -0.04 1.53 5.54
N ILE A 38 0.16 2.84 5.46
CA ILE A 38 -0.50 3.81 6.33
C ILE A 38 -1.25 4.82 5.46
N PHE A 39 -2.54 4.96 5.73
CA PHE A 39 -3.42 5.83 4.95
C PHE A 39 -3.40 7.27 5.46
N GLY A 40 -4.15 8.15 4.77
CA GLY A 40 -4.25 9.56 5.15
C GLY A 40 -4.87 9.70 6.53
N ASP A 41 -4.42 10.72 7.26
CA ASP A 41 -4.90 11.11 8.58
C ASP A 41 -4.68 10.05 9.68
N GLN A 42 -3.84 9.04 9.40
CA GLN A 42 -3.41 8.08 10.40
C GLN A 42 -2.14 8.55 11.11
N LYS A 43 -2.05 8.19 12.39
CA LYS A 43 -0.87 8.46 13.22
C LYS A 43 0.31 7.58 12.78
N VAL A 44 1.48 8.17 12.71
CA VAL A 44 2.74 7.48 12.42
C VAL A 44 3.77 7.81 13.48
N GLN A 45 4.66 6.85 13.73
CA GLN A 45 5.88 7.07 14.48
C GLN A 45 7.06 7.26 13.52
N ALA A 46 8.15 7.82 14.01
CA ALA A 46 9.42 7.88 13.31
C ALA A 46 9.87 6.47 12.92
N GLY A 47 10.30 6.30 11.67
CA GLY A 47 10.73 5.02 11.10
C GLY A 47 9.61 4.17 10.49
N ASN A 48 8.34 4.50 10.71
CA ASN A 48 7.24 3.73 10.14
C ASN A 48 7.21 3.81 8.61
N ILE A 49 6.95 2.67 7.97
CA ILE A 49 6.82 2.57 6.51
C ILE A 49 5.43 3.05 6.10
N ILE A 50 5.36 4.06 5.26
CA ILE A 50 4.10 4.60 4.72
C ILE A 50 3.74 3.89 3.42
N ILE A 51 4.70 3.74 2.50
CA ILE A 51 4.47 3.12 1.17
C ILE A 51 5.68 2.29 0.75
N ARG A 52 5.44 1.06 0.30
CA ARG A 52 6.40 0.27 -0.48
C ARG A 52 6.02 0.34 -1.95
N GLN A 53 6.89 0.88 -2.80
CA GLN A 53 6.58 1.08 -4.22
C GLN A 53 7.73 0.63 -5.12
N ARG A 54 7.46 0.58 -6.42
CA ARG A 54 8.48 0.46 -7.47
C ARG A 54 8.46 1.74 -8.27
N GLY A 55 9.61 2.38 -8.38
CA GLY A 55 9.71 3.73 -8.91
C GLY A 55 9.02 4.75 -8.01
N SER A 56 9.01 6.01 -8.45
CA SER A 56 8.45 7.13 -7.69
C SER A 56 6.99 7.44 -8.07
N LYS A 57 6.06 6.52 -7.77
CA LYS A 57 4.61 6.77 -7.95
C LYS A 57 4.13 7.88 -7.02
N TRP A 58 4.62 7.85 -5.79
CA TRP A 58 4.47 8.88 -4.79
C TRP A 58 5.83 9.56 -4.57
N ARG A 59 5.84 10.89 -4.62
CA ARG A 59 7.02 11.71 -4.34
C ARG A 59 7.07 12.08 -2.86
N LEU A 60 8.28 12.36 -2.41
CA LEU A 60 8.56 12.76 -1.04
C LEU A 60 8.08 14.19 -0.80
N GLY A 61 7.31 14.37 0.26
CA GLY A 61 6.99 15.66 0.84
C GLY A 61 7.81 15.93 2.09
N LYS A 62 7.29 16.79 2.97
CA LYS A 62 7.94 17.15 4.24
C LYS A 62 7.99 15.94 5.18
N ASN A 63 9.11 15.80 5.88
CA ASN A 63 9.32 14.82 6.96
C ASN A 63 9.18 13.34 6.56
N VAL A 64 9.32 13.06 5.26
CA VAL A 64 9.34 11.72 4.68
C VAL A 64 10.65 11.53 3.95
N ARG A 65 11.29 10.37 4.11
CA ARG A 65 12.53 10.00 3.40
C ARG A 65 12.31 8.77 2.54
N ARG A 66 13.23 8.55 1.60
CA ARG A 66 13.23 7.45 0.64
C ARG A 66 14.30 6.46 1.02
N GLY A 67 13.97 5.17 1.03
CA GLY A 67 14.95 4.08 1.06
C GLY A 67 15.57 3.82 -0.31
N GLU A 68 16.50 2.86 -0.37
CA GLU A 68 17.09 2.41 -1.63
C GLU A 68 16.06 1.77 -2.57
N ASP A 69 15.11 1.02 -2.02
CA ASP A 69 14.04 0.34 -2.75
C ASP A 69 12.82 1.25 -3.07
N ASP A 70 13.02 2.57 -3.09
CA ASP A 70 11.98 3.61 -3.23
C ASP A 70 10.90 3.60 -2.13
N THR A 71 11.08 2.85 -1.04
CA THR A 71 10.16 2.85 0.11
C THR A 71 10.13 4.22 0.78
N LEU A 72 8.93 4.70 1.10
CA LEU A 72 8.72 5.94 1.84
C LEU A 72 8.49 5.65 3.32
N TYR A 73 9.26 6.29 4.18
CA TYR A 73 9.15 6.18 5.63
C TYR A 73 9.11 7.56 6.30
N SER A 74 8.44 7.64 7.45
CA SER A 74 8.35 8.84 8.28
C SER A 74 9.65 9.06 9.05
N VAL A 75 10.12 10.31 9.14
CA VAL A 75 11.26 10.68 9.98
C VAL A 75 10.81 11.10 11.39
N ILE A 76 9.57 11.57 11.50
CA ILE A 76 8.99 12.11 12.74
C ILE A 76 7.67 11.44 13.06
N ASP A 77 7.24 11.60 14.31
CA ASP A 77 5.91 11.24 14.75
C ASP A 77 4.89 12.29 14.27
N GLY A 78 3.71 11.85 13.80
CA GLY A 78 2.71 12.78 13.31
C GLY A 78 1.54 12.13 12.57
N MET A 79 0.89 12.88 11.70
CA MET A 79 -0.19 12.41 10.83
C MET A 79 0.24 12.43 9.37
N VAL A 80 -0.10 11.39 8.61
CA VAL A 80 0.20 11.30 7.18
C VAL A 80 -0.81 12.09 6.36
N LYS A 81 -0.31 12.95 5.48
CA LYS A 81 -1.13 13.72 4.54
C LYS A 81 -0.69 13.48 3.11
N PHE A 82 -1.65 13.11 2.27
CA PHE A 82 -1.46 12.94 0.83
C PHE A 82 -1.91 14.21 0.11
N THR A 83 -1.08 14.73 -0.78
CA THR A 83 -1.40 15.93 -1.59
C THR A 83 -1.10 15.69 -3.06
N LYS A 84 -1.77 16.43 -3.93
CA LYS A 84 -1.49 16.46 -5.38
C LYS A 84 -0.97 17.84 -5.73
N LYS A 85 0.15 17.92 -6.43
CA LYS A 85 0.75 19.19 -6.86
C LYS A 85 1.16 19.08 -8.33
N LYS A 86 0.87 20.14 -9.08
CA LYS A 86 1.37 20.31 -10.45
C LYS A 86 2.84 20.69 -10.40
N ILE A 87 3.67 19.92 -11.10
CA ILE A 87 5.08 20.20 -11.27
C ILE A 87 5.41 20.20 -12.76
N THR A 88 6.33 21.06 -13.15
CA THR A 88 6.90 20.99 -14.50
C THR A 88 7.80 19.77 -14.58
N THR A 89 7.54 18.91 -15.55
CA THR A 89 8.38 17.75 -15.86
C THR A 89 9.61 18.21 -16.64
N PHE A 90 10.63 17.37 -16.73
CA PHE A 90 11.83 17.64 -17.53
C PHE A 90 11.51 18.08 -18.98
N THR A 91 10.44 17.55 -19.57
CA THR A 91 9.94 17.91 -20.91
C THR A 91 9.22 19.27 -20.97
N GLY A 92 9.20 20.04 -19.88
CA GLY A 92 8.50 21.33 -19.81
C GLY A 92 6.98 21.25 -19.60
N LYS A 93 6.39 20.04 -19.58
CA LYS A 93 4.95 19.84 -19.36
C LYS A 93 4.57 19.93 -17.89
N LEU A 94 3.51 20.68 -17.58
CA LEU A 94 2.91 20.72 -16.25
C LEU A 94 2.09 19.44 -16.00
N GLU A 95 2.58 18.58 -15.11
CA GLU A 95 1.91 17.33 -14.75
C GLU A 95 1.56 17.29 -13.25
N GLU A 96 0.42 16.69 -12.93
CA GLU A 96 0.03 16.43 -11.54
C GLU A 96 0.79 15.21 -11.00
N LYS A 97 1.59 15.43 -9.95
CA LYS A 97 2.23 14.36 -9.18
C LYS A 97 1.68 14.33 -7.76
N ARG A 98 1.74 13.14 -7.16
CA ARG A 98 1.26 12.88 -5.81
C ARG A 98 2.41 12.93 -4.82
N PHE A 99 2.17 13.54 -3.67
CA PHE A 99 3.15 13.76 -2.61
C PHE A 99 2.64 13.18 -1.28
N VAL A 100 3.58 12.70 -0.48
CA VAL A 100 3.34 12.19 0.87
C VAL A 100 4.09 13.05 1.86
N SER A 101 3.40 13.64 2.82
CA SER A 101 4.00 14.45 3.89
C SER A 101 3.55 13.96 5.25
N VAL A 102 4.38 14.12 6.26
CA VAL A 102 4.00 13.91 7.66
C VAL A 102 3.93 15.26 8.34
N VAL A 103 2.78 15.56 8.93
CA VAL A 103 2.53 16.78 9.70
C VAL A 103 2.61 16.42 11.17
N GLU A 104 3.35 17.20 11.96
CA GLU A 104 3.45 17.02 13.40
C GLU A 104 2.06 17.09 14.03
N ALA A 105 1.68 16.05 14.76
CA ALA A 105 0.51 16.11 15.60
C ALA A 105 0.89 16.91 16.85
N VAL A 106 0.64 18.21 16.82
CA VAL A 106 0.69 19.02 18.04
C VAL A 106 -0.32 18.41 19.00
N THR A 107 0.18 17.70 20.01
CA THR A 107 -0.65 17.25 21.12
C THR A 107 -1.04 18.52 21.84
N ILE A 108 -2.22 19.06 21.51
CA ILE A 108 -2.86 20.03 22.38
C ILE A 108 -3.08 19.25 23.67
N GLU A 109 -2.19 19.44 24.64
CA GLU A 109 -2.40 19.03 26.01
C GLU A 109 -3.66 19.75 26.48
N ARG A 110 -4.82 19.17 26.19
CA ARG A 110 -6.03 19.52 26.91
C ARG A 110 -5.72 19.08 28.32
N LYS A 111 -5.29 20.05 29.14
CA LYS A 111 -5.23 19.99 30.59
C LYS A 111 -6.63 19.66 31.09
N VAL A 112 -7.04 18.39 30.99
CA VAL A 112 -8.26 17.89 31.58
C VAL A 112 -8.01 17.98 33.07
N ARG A 113 -8.49 19.06 33.69
CA ARG A 113 -8.58 19.14 35.14
C ARG A 113 -9.24 17.85 35.60
N ALA A 114 -8.52 17.04 36.36
CA ALA A 114 -9.05 15.80 36.93
C ALA A 114 -10.40 16.11 37.61
N PRO A 115 -11.45 15.29 37.43
CA PRO A 115 -12.68 15.48 38.17
C PRO A 115 -12.35 15.36 39.66
N ARG A 116 -12.64 16.41 40.44
CA ARG A 116 -12.48 16.39 41.90
C ARG A 116 -13.24 15.18 42.45
N ALA A 117 -12.53 14.29 43.14
CA ALA A 117 -13.12 13.16 43.83
C ALA A 117 -14.23 13.68 44.77
N LYS A 118 -15.45 13.14 44.64
CA LYS A 118 -16.52 13.39 45.62
C LYS A 118 -16.14 12.69 46.92
N THR A 119 -15.67 13.44 47.91
CA THR A 119 -15.53 12.97 49.29
C THR A 119 -16.92 12.56 49.79
N LYS A 120 -17.08 11.30 50.20
CA LYS A 120 -18.30 10.82 50.87
C LYS A 120 -18.47 11.61 52.16
N ALA A 121 -19.52 12.40 52.26
CA ALA A 121 -19.96 13.00 53.51
C ALA A 121 -20.23 11.88 54.52
N GLY A 122 -19.36 11.77 55.53
CA GLY A 122 -19.59 10.93 56.69
C GLY A 122 -20.81 11.46 57.45
N LYS A 123 -21.78 10.58 57.70
CA LYS A 123 -22.90 10.84 58.61
C LYS A 123 -22.35 11.08 60.00
N ILE A 124 -22.60 12.25 60.57
CA ILE A 124 -22.50 12.47 62.02
C ILE A 124 -23.92 12.46 62.55
N SER A 125 -24.34 11.31 63.08
CA SER A 125 -25.52 11.19 63.92
C SER A 125 -25.21 11.75 65.29
N ASN A 126 -25.88 12.82 65.71
CA ASN A 126 -26.03 13.15 67.12
C ASN A 126 -27.51 13.40 67.39
N ALA A 127 -28.21 12.32 67.76
CA ALA A 127 -29.53 12.40 68.36
C ALA A 127 -29.39 12.88 69.81
N LYS A 128 -30.18 13.91 70.13
CA LYS A 128 -30.21 14.65 71.38
C LYS A 128 -31.25 14.02 72.32
N LYS A 129 -31.00 14.14 73.64
CA LYS A 129 -31.98 14.12 74.75
C LYS A 129 -32.67 12.77 75.09
N LYS A 130 -32.28 12.16 76.20
CA LYS A 130 -32.88 12.35 77.54
C LYS A 130 -32.00 11.72 78.60
#